data_AF-A0A4U6CY86-F1
#
_entry.id   AF-A0A4U6CY86-F1
#
_cell.length_a   1.000
_cell.length_b   1.000
_cell.length_c   1.000
_cell.angle_alpha   90.00
_cell.angle_beta   90.00
_cell.angle_gamma   90.00
#
_symmetry.space_group_name_H-M   'P 1'
#
loop_
_entity.id
_entity.type
_entity.pdbx_description
1 polymer ?
#
loop_
_entity_poly.entity_id
_entity_poly.type
_entity_poly.pdbx_seq_one_letter_code
_entity_poly.pdbx_strand_id
1 'polypeptide(L)' 'MNVQFLSNEKGEKTAAVIPIEYWNKIKQQLEIEVPDFWGDLPEHVKDGIQRSQKQFLAGETKSNDEVMEKYKKYL' A
#
# COMPACT_ATOMS: atom_id res chain seq x y z
N MET A 1 20.10 7.55 -22.23
CA MET A 1 19.23 7.89 -21.08
C MET A 1 19.41 9.36 -20.79
N ASN A 2 18.37 10.17 -20.93
CA ASN A 2 18.43 11.60 -20.60
C ASN A 2 18.01 11.77 -19.15
N VAL A 3 18.97 12.06 -18.28
CA VAL A 3 18.71 12.36 -16.86
C VAL A 3 18.70 13.87 -16.72
N GLN A 4 17.59 14.42 -16.24
CA GLN A 4 17.52 15.83 -15.87
C GLN A 4 17.86 15.96 -14.39
N PHE A 5 18.58 17.01 -14.03
CA PHE A 5 18.93 17.27 -12.63
C PHE A 5 18.21 18.51 -12.16
N LEU A 6 17.65 18.44 -10.95
CA LEU A 6 17.22 19.63 -10.22
C LEU A 6 18.42 20.17 -9.46
N SER A 7 18.66 21.47 -9.59
CA SER A 7 19.68 22.19 -8.84
C SER A 7 19.04 23.09 -7.79
N ASN A 8 19.69 23.24 -6.64
CA ASN A 8 19.29 24.23 -5.63
C ASN A 8 19.70 25.66 -6.05
N GLU A 9 19.36 26.66 -5.25
CA GLU A 9 19.69 28.07 -5.48
C GLU A 9 21.21 28.34 -5.58
N LYS A 10 22.03 27.43 -5.06
CA LYS A 10 23.51 27.48 -5.12
C LYS A 10 24.08 26.78 -6.37
N GLY A 11 23.22 26.24 -7.24
CA GLY A 11 23.59 25.51 -8.45
C GLY A 11 23.97 24.04 -8.22
N GLU A 12 23.90 23.55 -6.98
CA GLU A 12 24.25 22.16 -6.64
C GLU A 12 23.13 21.22 -7.06
N LYS A 13 23.48 20.11 -7.73
CA LYS A 13 22.51 19.09 -8.17
C LYS A 13 22.00 18.31 -6.96
N THR A 14 20.72 18.42 -6.64
CA THR A 14 20.09 17.81 -5.45
C THR A 14 19.20 16.64 -5.77
N ALA A 15 18.65 16.55 -6.98
CA ALA A 15 17.81 15.43 -7.39
C ALA A 15 17.96 15.10 -8.88
N ALA A 16 17.67 13.86 -9.22
CA ALA A 16 17.59 13.38 -10.60
C ALA A 16 16.13 13.10 -10.96
N VAL A 17 15.68 13.68 -12.06
CA VAL A 17 14.36 13.45 -12.65
C VAL A 17 14.52 12.44 -13.77
N ILE A 18 13.83 11.31 -13.63
CA ILE A 18 13.79 10.23 -14.61
C ILE A 18 12.34 9.82 -14.87
N PRO A 19 11.99 9.36 -16.09
CA PRO A 19 10.67 8.82 -16.33
C PRO A 19 10.43 7.53 -15.52
N ILE A 20 9.19 7.33 -15.06
CA ILE A 20 8.83 6.24 -14.14
C ILE A 20 9.16 4.84 -14.69
N GLU A 21 9.06 4.65 -16.01
CA GLU A 21 9.41 3.38 -16.67
C GLU A 21 10.87 3.00 -16.45
N TYR A 22 11.77 3.99 -16.47
CA TYR A 22 13.19 3.76 -16.22
C TYR A 22 13.46 3.52 -14.73
N TRP A 23 12.76 4.23 -13.85
CA TRP A 23 12.83 3.96 -12.41
C TRP A 23 12.43 2.53 -12.07
N ASN A 24 11.36 2.02 -12.70
CA ASN A 24 10.91 0.64 -12.50
C ASN A 24 11.94 -0.39 -13.00
N LYS A 25 12.59 -0.13 -14.15
CA LYS A 25 13.70 -0.97 -14.65
C LYS A 25 14.89 -0.96 -13.68
N ILE A 26 15.25 0.21 -13.16
CA ILE A 26 16.33 0.36 -12.18
C ILE A 26 16.00 -0.42 -10.89
N LYS A 27 14.77 -0.30 -10.37
CA LYS A 27 14.32 -1.07 -9.20
C LYS A 27 14.43 -2.58 -9.42
N GLN A 28 13.99 -3.07 -10.57
CA GLN A 28 14.10 -4.49 -10.93
C GLN A 28 15.55 -4.96 -11.04
N GLN A 29 16.43 -4.16 -11.64
CA GLN A 29 17.85 -4.51 -11.80
C GLN A 29 18.63 -4.45 -10.50
N LEU A 30 18.28 -3.54 -9.59
CA LEU A 30 18.95 -3.35 -8.31
C LEU A 30 18.35 -4.20 -7.20
N GLU A 31 17.35 -5.04 -7.50
CA GLU A 31 16.58 -5.81 -6.52
C GLU A 31 16.18 -4.93 -5.33
N ILE A 32 15.81 -3.67 -5.58
CA ILE A 32 15.28 -2.79 -4.54
C ILE A 32 13.92 -3.37 -4.20
N GLU A 33 13.92 -4.29 -3.24
CA GLU A 33 12.73 -4.95 -2.74
C GLU A 33 11.75 -3.86 -2.33
N VAL A 34 10.62 -3.82 -3.03
CA VAL A 34 9.45 -3.17 -2.46
C VAL A 34 9.20 -3.95 -1.17
N PRO A 35 9.20 -3.30 0.01
CA PRO A 35 9.01 -4.02 1.26
C PRO A 35 7.77 -4.90 1.11
N ASP A 36 7.94 -6.20 1.31
CA ASP A 36 6.85 -7.17 1.18
C ASP A 36 5.91 -6.97 2.36
N PHE A 37 5.01 -6.00 2.20
CA PHE A 37 3.98 -5.69 3.15
C PHE A 37 3.22 -6.94 3.57
N TRP A 38 2.98 -7.88 2.64
CA TRP A 38 2.27 -9.11 2.97
C TRP A 38 3.14 -10.05 3.80
N GLY A 39 4.41 -10.25 3.43
CA GLY A 39 5.39 -11.02 4.17
C GLY A 39 5.49 -10.60 5.64
N ASP A 40 5.53 -9.30 5.88
CA ASP A 40 5.75 -8.67 7.20
C ASP A 40 4.51 -8.68 8.12
N LEU A 41 3.32 -9.00 7.61
CA LEU A 41 2.11 -9.05 8.45
C LEU A 41 2.13 -10.25 9.42
N PRO A 42 1.76 -10.05 10.71
CA PRO A 42 1.53 -11.15 11.62
C PRO A 42 0.45 -12.12 11.12
N GLU A 43 0.58 -13.40 11.44
CA GLU A 43 -0.32 -14.45 10.92
C GLU A 43 -1.80 -14.18 11.23
N HIS A 44 -2.10 -13.73 12.46
CA HIS A 44 -3.47 -13.41 12.86
C HIS A 44 -4.10 -12.26 12.03
N VAL A 45 -3.27 -11.37 11.48
CA VAL A 45 -3.73 -10.29 10.59
C VAL A 45 -4.04 -10.86 9.21
N LYS A 46 -3.16 -11.71 8.67
CA LYS A 46 -3.39 -12.43 7.41
C LYS A 46 -4.67 -13.25 7.47
N ASP A 47 -4.87 -14.01 8.54
CA ASP A 47 -6.08 -14.78 8.82
C ASP A 47 -7.32 -13.89 8.89
N GLY A 48 -7.22 -12.74 9.58
CA GLY A 48 -8.30 -11.77 9.67
C GLY A 48 -8.74 -11.23 8.31
N ILE A 49 -7.78 -10.90 7.44
CA ILE A 49 -8.03 -10.43 6.07
C ILE A 49 -8.66 -11.53 5.22
N GLN A 50 -8.13 -12.76 5.28
CA GLN A 50 -8.69 -13.88 4.52
C GLN A 50 -10.13 -14.19 4.97
N ARG A 51 -10.40 -14.15 6.28
CA ARG A 51 -11.73 -14.37 6.83
C ARG A 51 -12.70 -13.29 6.37
N SER A 52 -12.33 -12.01 6.42
CA SER A 52 -13.21 -10.92 6.01
C SER A 52 -13.56 -10.99 4.52
N GLN A 53 -12.59 -11.37 3.67
CA GLN A 53 -12.83 -11.62 2.25
C GLN A 53 -13.82 -12.77 2.02
N LYS A 54 -13.66 -13.89 2.74
CA LYS A 54 -14.61 -15.01 2.68
C LYS A 54 -16.03 -14.59 3.10
N GLN A 55 -16.15 -13.84 4.19
CA GLN A 55 -17.44 -13.33 4.68
C GLN A 55 -18.12 -12.40 3.67
N PHE A 56 -17.34 -11.52 3.02
CA PHE A 56 -17.83 -10.66 1.96
C PHE A 56 -18.38 -11.46 0.77
N LEU A 57 -17.62 -12.45 0.28
CA LEU A 57 -18.04 -13.30 -0.84
C LEU A 57 -19.26 -14.17 -0.50
N ALA A 58 -19.40 -14.57 0.76
CA ALA A 58 -20.56 -15.31 1.25
C ALA A 58 -21.78 -14.41 1.55
N GLY A 59 -21.67 -13.09 1.43
CA GLY A 59 -22.74 -12.14 1.76
C GLY A 59 -23.05 -12.04 3.25
N GLU A 60 -22.11 -12.43 4.12
CA GLU A 60 -22.26 -12.44 5.58
C GLU A 60 -22.01 -11.06 6.22
N THR A 61 -21.80 -10.02 5.40
CA THR A 61 -21.62 -8.65 5.87
C THR A 61 -22.90 -8.06 6.42
N LYS A 62 -22.77 -7.21 7.44
CA LYS A 62 -23.88 -6.45 8.00
C LYS A 62 -23.83 -5.01 7.52
N SER A 63 -25.00 -4.41 7.28
CA SER A 63 -25.10 -3.00 6.96
C SER A 63 -24.72 -2.15 8.18
N ASN A 64 -24.37 -0.89 7.93
CA ASN A 64 -24.09 0.05 9.01
C ASN A 64 -25.30 0.17 9.97
N ASP A 65 -26.52 0.28 9.43
CA ASP A 65 -27.73 0.43 10.24
C ASP A 65 -28.00 -0.80 11.13
N GLU A 66 -27.78 -2.02 10.60
CA GLU A 66 -27.89 -3.26 11.38
C GLU A 66 -26.89 -3.29 12.55
N VAL A 67 -25.67 -2.81 12.32
CA VAL A 67 -24.63 -2.74 13.35
C VAL A 67 -25.00 -1.70 14.41
N MET A 68 -25.42 -0.50 13.99
CA MET A 68 -25.76 0.58 14.91
C MET A 68 -26.94 0.22 15.80
N GLU A 69 -28.00 -0.40 15.27
CA GLU A 69 -29.14 -0.82 16.09
C GLU A 69 -28.74 -1.92 17.09
N LYS A 70 -27.86 -2.86 16.72
CA LYS A 70 -27.37 -3.91 17.61
C LYS A 70 -26.60 -3.36 18.82
N TYR A 71 -25.81 -2.31 18.61
CA TYR A 71 -24.95 -1.73 19.65
C TYR A 71 -25.52 -0.47 20.32
N LYS A 72 -26.73 -0.06 19.95
CA LYS A 72 -27.44 1.10 20.49
C LYS A 72 -27.53 1.16 22.02
N LYS A 73 -27.53 0.01 22.71
CA LYS A 73 -27.54 -0.03 24.18
C LYS A 73 -26.22 0.41 24.84
N TYR A 74 -25.13 0.52 24.07
CA TYR A 74 -23.81 0.93 24.54
C TYR A 74 -23.37 2.30 24.02
N LEU A 75 -24.18 2.91 23.14
CA LEU A 75 -24.00 4.25 22.58
C LEU A 75 -24.93 5.23 23.30
#